data_AF-A0AB34QA46-F1
#
_entry.id   AF-A0AB34QA46-F1
#
_cell.length_a   1.000
_cell.length_b   1.000
_cell.length_c   1.000
_cell.angle_alpha   90.00
_cell.angle_beta   90.00
_cell.angle_gamma   90.00
#
_symmetry.space_group_name_H-M   'P 1'
#
loop_
_entity.id
_entity.type
_entity.pdbx_description
1 polymer ?
#
loop_
_entity_poly.entity_id
_entity_poly.type
_entity_poly.pdbx_seq_one_letter_code
_entity_poly.pdbx_strand_id
1 'polypeptide(L)'
;MISHLPRVLTLLAIALLSACATQAPRAPQRSPEAVKADIARRLPATLPDRAGWASDVYVAPSSQALDTSAEHICAVLAVTEQESTYQANPVVPNLGKISRAEIDRRAGAHHIPGFMVDAALRLPSPDGRSYATRIAAARTEQELSRIFEDFTGSVPLGARLFDGFNPVHTAGPMQVSIAFAEQHAQRYPYPPGDSIRHEVFSRRGGLWFGTQHLLGYPVNYDALLYRFADFNAGWYASRNAAFQAALSKASGIALALDGDLLTPGASLDAPGGTERAARSLGSQLAMSDRQLRRALEDGNTADFADSDLYRQVFALAERSAGKPLPRAVLPGITLESPKITRTLTTAWFAQRVNERWRRCMSK
;
A
#
# COMPACT_ATOMS: atom_id res chain seq x y z
N MET A 1 33.40 46.38 -37.97
CA MET A 1 32.54 45.70 -36.96
C MET A 1 31.09 45.89 -37.38
N ILE A 2 30.21 44.89 -37.18
CA ILE A 2 28.81 44.80 -37.66
C ILE A 2 28.65 44.17 -39.07
N SER A 3 28.85 42.85 -39.19
CA SER A 3 28.32 42.08 -40.35
C SER A 3 27.95 40.62 -40.03
N HIS A 4 28.11 40.16 -38.78
CA HIS A 4 27.81 38.77 -38.39
C HIS A 4 26.51 38.62 -37.62
N LEU A 5 25.91 39.71 -37.14
CA LEU A 5 24.66 39.71 -36.38
C LEU A 5 23.48 39.05 -37.13
N PRO A 6 23.23 39.33 -38.42
CA PRO A 6 22.11 38.68 -39.13
C PRO A 6 22.35 37.18 -39.34
N ARG A 7 23.60 36.74 -39.56
CA ARG A 7 23.93 35.32 -39.71
C ARG A 7 23.78 34.54 -38.41
N VAL A 8 24.17 35.13 -37.28
CA VAL A 8 23.99 34.52 -35.96
C VAL A 8 22.50 34.42 -35.59
N LEU A 9 21.71 35.47 -35.86
CA LEU A 9 20.25 35.45 -35.65
C LEU A 9 19.55 34.41 -36.52
N THR A 10 19.98 34.24 -37.78
CA THR A 10 19.41 33.25 -38.70
C THR A 10 19.75 31.82 -38.25
N LEU A 11 20.99 31.58 -37.81
CA LEU A 11 21.42 30.28 -37.27
C LEU A 11 20.70 29.94 -35.96
N LEU A 12 20.47 30.92 -35.08
CA LEU A 12 19.70 30.74 -33.84
C LEU A 12 18.23 30.41 -34.13
N ALA A 13 17.63 31.09 -35.11
CA ALA A 13 16.25 30.83 -35.54
C ALA A 13 16.09 29.43 -36.15
N ILE A 14 17.05 28.98 -36.97
CA ILE A 14 17.06 27.63 -37.54
C ILE A 14 17.24 26.58 -36.43
N ALA A 15 18.13 26.82 -35.46
CA ALA A 15 18.33 25.93 -34.32
C ALA A 15 17.06 25.81 -33.45
N LEU A 16 16.38 26.93 -33.16
CA LEU A 16 15.12 26.97 -32.42
C LEU A 16 13.97 26.26 -33.17
N LEU A 17 13.90 26.40 -34.50
CA LEU A 17 12.89 25.71 -35.34
C LEU A 17 13.15 24.19 -35.44
N SER A 18 14.42 23.77 -35.46
CA SER A 18 14.78 22.34 -35.47
C SER A 18 14.55 21.64 -34.12
N ALA A 19 14.56 22.38 -33.00
CA ALA A 19 14.26 21.85 -31.67
C ALA A 19 12.77 21.52 -31.45
N CYS A 20 11.87 22.09 -32.25
CA CYS A 20 10.44 21.72 -32.24
C CYS A 20 10.13 20.49 -33.10
N ALA A 21 10.99 20.15 -34.07
CA ALA A 21 10.78 19.05 -35.00
C ALA A 21 11.30 17.68 -34.50
N THR A 22 12.01 17.64 -33.37
CA THR A 22 12.57 16.42 -32.76
C THR A 22 11.72 15.85 -31.63
N GLN A 23 10.53 16.38 -31.38
CA GLN A 23 9.58 15.71 -30.50
C GLN A 23 9.09 14.42 -31.19
N ALA A 24 9.48 13.28 -30.62
CA ALA A 24 8.90 11.99 -31.00
C ALA A 24 7.36 12.12 -31.03
N PRO A 25 6.67 11.55 -32.03
CA PRO A 25 5.22 11.64 -32.09
C PRO A 25 4.63 11.18 -30.76
N ARG A 26 4.00 12.10 -30.02
CA ARG A 26 3.21 11.72 -28.85
C ARG A 26 2.13 10.77 -29.38
N ALA A 27 2.19 9.51 -28.95
CA ALA A 27 1.11 8.57 -29.24
C ALA A 27 -0.20 9.24 -28.84
N PRO A 28 -1.22 9.25 -29.72
CA PRO A 28 -2.47 9.93 -29.42
C PRO A 28 -3.04 9.38 -28.11
N GLN A 29 -3.20 10.27 -27.13
CA GLN A 29 -3.75 9.90 -25.83
C GLN A 29 -5.17 9.37 -26.06
N ARG A 30 -5.43 8.14 -25.61
CA ARG A 30 -6.74 7.49 -25.77
C ARG A 30 -7.81 8.36 -25.11
N SER A 31 -8.97 8.51 -25.76
CA SER A 31 -10.06 9.27 -25.14
C SER A 31 -10.56 8.57 -23.87
N PRO A 32 -11.10 9.31 -22.89
CA PRO A 32 -11.69 8.73 -21.68
C PRO A 32 -12.68 7.60 -21.98
N GLU A 33 -13.52 7.76 -23.00
CA GLU A 33 -14.51 6.78 -23.45
C GLU A 33 -13.84 5.51 -23.97
N ALA A 34 -12.77 5.65 -24.76
CA ALA A 34 -12.02 4.53 -25.30
C ALA A 34 -11.28 3.74 -24.20
N VAL A 35 -10.82 4.41 -23.14
CA VAL A 35 -10.22 3.76 -21.98
C VAL A 35 -11.28 3.05 -21.14
N LYS A 36 -12.39 3.71 -20.83
CA LYS A 36 -13.52 3.10 -20.08
C LYS A 36 -14.08 1.88 -20.82
N ALA A 37 -14.25 1.94 -22.14
CA ALA A 37 -14.70 0.80 -22.93
C ALA A 37 -13.73 -0.39 -22.86
N ASP A 38 -12.43 -0.13 -22.82
CA ASP A 38 -11.41 -1.18 -22.68
C ASP A 38 -11.37 -1.78 -21.27
N ILE A 39 -11.48 -0.95 -20.23
CA ILE A 39 -11.65 -1.44 -18.86
C ILE A 39 -12.90 -2.33 -18.78
N ALA A 40 -14.02 -1.89 -19.35
CA ALA A 40 -15.25 -2.67 -19.37
C ALA A 40 -15.05 -4.03 -20.05
N ARG A 41 -14.31 -4.13 -21.17
CA ARG A 41 -13.96 -5.40 -21.82
C ARG A 41 -13.06 -6.30 -20.95
N ARG A 42 -12.15 -5.71 -20.16
CA ARG A 42 -11.24 -6.44 -19.27
C ARG A 42 -11.95 -7.02 -18.03
N LEU A 43 -13.01 -6.36 -17.55
CA LEU A 43 -13.83 -6.82 -16.42
C LEU A 43 -14.56 -8.16 -16.71
N PRO A 44 -14.89 -8.95 -15.67
CA PRO A 44 -15.71 -10.16 -15.83
C PRO A 44 -17.06 -9.84 -16.48
N ALA A 45 -17.51 -10.68 -17.42
CA ALA A 45 -18.74 -10.44 -18.17
C ALA A 45 -19.99 -10.43 -17.28
N THR A 46 -19.97 -11.22 -16.20
CA THR A 46 -21.07 -11.38 -15.23
C THR A 46 -21.06 -10.34 -14.11
N LEU A 47 -20.07 -9.44 -14.07
CA LEU A 47 -19.98 -8.42 -13.03
C LEU A 47 -21.17 -7.44 -13.14
N PRO A 48 -21.93 -7.18 -12.07
CA PRO A 48 -22.94 -6.13 -12.07
C PRO A 48 -22.31 -4.74 -12.23
N ASP A 49 -23.00 -3.83 -12.91
CA ASP A 49 -22.57 -2.44 -13.13
C ASP A 49 -21.13 -2.30 -13.66
N ARG A 50 -20.78 -3.06 -14.71
CA ARG A 50 -19.47 -2.95 -15.38
C ARG A 50 -19.13 -1.54 -15.85
N ALA A 51 -20.14 -0.77 -16.26
CA ALA A 51 -19.96 0.61 -16.69
C ALA A 51 -19.50 1.50 -15.53
N GLY A 52 -20.14 1.38 -14.36
CA GLY A 52 -19.72 2.10 -13.15
C GLY A 52 -18.32 1.69 -12.68
N TRP A 53 -18.02 0.38 -12.65
CA TRP A 53 -16.67 -0.12 -12.37
C TRP A 53 -15.63 0.45 -13.34
N ALA A 54 -15.91 0.45 -14.63
CA ALA A 54 -15.01 1.00 -15.63
C ALA A 54 -14.78 2.51 -15.46
N SER A 55 -15.82 3.25 -15.06
CA SER A 55 -15.68 4.68 -14.76
C SER A 55 -14.80 4.91 -13.53
N ASP A 56 -15.03 4.20 -12.43
CA ASP A 56 -14.27 4.41 -11.19
C ASP A 56 -12.80 3.98 -11.34
N VAL A 57 -12.55 2.86 -12.04
CA VAL A 57 -11.18 2.39 -12.38
C VAL A 57 -10.48 3.34 -13.34
N TYR A 58 -11.21 4.05 -14.22
CA TYR A 58 -10.62 5.09 -15.06
C TYR A 58 -10.24 6.33 -14.23
N VAL A 59 -11.15 6.79 -13.35
CA VAL A 59 -10.94 8.01 -12.56
C VAL A 59 -9.78 7.85 -11.58
N ALA A 60 -9.62 6.68 -10.97
CA ALA A 60 -8.58 6.44 -9.97
C ALA A 60 -7.16 6.85 -10.46
N PRO A 61 -6.57 6.26 -11.51
CA PRO A 61 -5.28 6.68 -12.03
C PRO A 61 -5.31 8.07 -12.68
N SER A 62 -6.33 8.40 -13.49
CA SER A 62 -6.35 9.65 -14.25
C SER A 62 -6.38 10.91 -13.37
N SER A 63 -7.14 10.88 -12.27
CA SER A 63 -7.19 12.00 -11.30
C SER A 63 -5.92 12.13 -10.46
N GLN A 64 -5.10 11.08 -10.40
CA GLN A 64 -3.82 11.07 -9.69
C GLN A 64 -2.62 11.41 -10.60
N ALA A 65 -2.90 11.78 -11.86
CA ALA A 65 -1.90 11.98 -12.92
C ALA A 65 -1.02 10.74 -13.17
N LEU A 66 -1.60 9.54 -12.98
CA LEU A 66 -0.98 8.27 -13.32
C LEU A 66 -1.39 7.85 -14.73
N ASP A 67 -0.51 7.12 -15.42
CA ASP A 67 -0.81 6.60 -16.75
C ASP A 67 -2.03 5.67 -16.73
N THR A 68 -2.92 5.86 -17.71
CA THR A 68 -4.07 4.97 -17.97
C THR A 68 -3.70 3.88 -18.98
N SER A 69 -2.48 3.37 -18.89
CA SER A 69 -1.97 2.30 -19.73
C SER A 69 -2.71 0.98 -19.42
N ALA A 70 -2.68 0.03 -20.37
CA ALA A 70 -3.21 -1.31 -20.11
C ALA A 70 -2.53 -1.97 -18.91
N GLU A 71 -1.24 -1.73 -18.73
CA GLU A 71 -0.45 -2.24 -17.60
C GLU A 71 -0.99 -1.76 -16.25
N HIS A 72 -1.20 -0.45 -16.08
CA HIS A 72 -1.72 0.12 -14.83
C HIS A 72 -3.19 -0.23 -14.60
N ILE A 73 -4.02 -0.20 -15.65
CA ILE A 73 -5.42 -0.63 -15.56
C ILE A 73 -5.49 -2.08 -15.10
N CYS A 74 -4.73 -2.97 -15.73
CA CYS A 74 -4.70 -4.37 -15.34
C CYS A 74 -4.14 -4.58 -13.93
N ALA A 75 -3.24 -3.72 -13.45
CA ALA A 75 -2.72 -3.80 -12.08
C ALA A 75 -3.83 -3.50 -11.06
N VAL A 76 -4.59 -2.43 -11.27
CA VAL A 76 -5.74 -2.06 -10.42
C VAL A 76 -6.81 -3.15 -10.44
N LEU A 77 -7.15 -3.66 -11.63
CA LEU A 77 -8.14 -4.74 -11.77
C LEU A 77 -7.67 -6.03 -11.09
N ALA A 78 -6.39 -6.40 -11.24
CA ALA A 78 -5.83 -7.63 -10.67
C ALA A 78 -5.83 -7.62 -9.14
N VAL A 79 -5.44 -6.49 -8.52
CA VAL A 79 -5.50 -6.31 -7.06
C VAL A 79 -6.95 -6.32 -6.59
N THR A 80 -7.84 -5.57 -7.26
CA THR A 80 -9.28 -5.53 -6.93
C THR A 80 -9.91 -6.94 -6.94
N GLU A 81 -9.60 -7.72 -7.97
CA GLU A 81 -10.09 -9.09 -8.11
C GLU A 81 -9.52 -10.01 -7.03
N GLN A 82 -8.25 -9.83 -6.65
CA GLN A 82 -7.61 -10.62 -5.62
C GLN A 82 -8.17 -10.33 -4.22
N GLU A 83 -8.42 -9.05 -3.91
CA GLU A 83 -8.83 -8.61 -2.57
C GLU A 83 -10.31 -8.85 -2.31
N SER A 84 -11.18 -8.60 -3.30
CA SER A 84 -12.62 -8.59 -3.07
C SER A 84 -13.46 -9.31 -4.11
N THR A 85 -12.85 -9.79 -5.21
CA THR A 85 -13.61 -10.28 -6.37
C THR A 85 -14.62 -9.23 -6.84
N TYR A 86 -14.20 -7.96 -6.89
CA TYR A 86 -15.02 -6.80 -7.30
C TYR A 86 -16.25 -6.58 -6.39
N GLN A 87 -16.06 -6.57 -5.08
CA GLN A 87 -17.09 -6.23 -4.10
C GLN A 87 -16.56 -5.19 -3.13
N ALA A 88 -17.19 -4.02 -3.04
CA ALA A 88 -16.69 -2.95 -2.17
C ALA A 88 -16.83 -3.29 -0.68
N ASN A 89 -17.93 -3.95 -0.30
CA ASN A 89 -18.22 -4.32 1.08
C ASN A 89 -18.88 -5.73 1.13
N PRO A 90 -18.09 -6.81 0.93
CA PRO A 90 -18.62 -8.16 0.87
C PRO A 90 -19.10 -8.65 2.25
N VAL A 91 -20.05 -9.59 2.23
CA VAL A 91 -20.45 -10.33 3.44
C VAL A 91 -19.32 -11.25 3.87
N VAL A 92 -18.97 -11.19 5.16
CA VAL A 92 -18.00 -12.09 5.79
C VAL A 92 -18.76 -13.16 6.58
N PRO A 93 -18.67 -14.45 6.20
CA PRO A 93 -19.29 -15.53 6.95
C PRO A 93 -18.80 -15.54 8.40
N ASN A 94 -19.74 -15.71 9.34
CA ASN A 94 -19.46 -15.75 10.79
C ASN A 94 -18.78 -14.49 11.37
N LEU A 95 -18.86 -13.33 10.70
CA LEU A 95 -18.18 -12.11 11.13
C LEU A 95 -18.40 -11.79 12.61
N GLY A 96 -19.66 -11.75 13.06
CA GLY A 96 -19.96 -11.44 14.46
C GLY A 96 -19.27 -12.35 15.48
N LYS A 97 -19.13 -13.65 15.18
CA LYS A 97 -18.41 -14.60 16.04
C LYS A 97 -16.91 -14.34 16.02
N ILE A 98 -16.34 -14.09 14.84
CA ILE A 98 -14.91 -13.76 14.67
C ILE A 98 -14.57 -12.47 15.40
N SER A 99 -15.39 -11.42 15.22
CA SER A 99 -15.24 -10.13 15.88
C SER A 99 -15.31 -10.27 17.40
N ARG A 100 -16.27 -11.04 17.92
CA ARG A 100 -16.38 -11.29 19.36
C ARG A 100 -15.13 -11.97 19.91
N ALA A 101 -14.65 -13.02 19.25
CA ALA A 101 -13.45 -13.73 19.66
C ALA A 101 -12.20 -12.83 19.64
N GLU A 102 -12.07 -11.96 18.64
CA GLU A 102 -10.95 -11.01 18.56
C GLU A 102 -11.02 -9.93 19.65
N ILE A 103 -12.21 -9.43 19.99
CA ILE A 103 -12.42 -8.52 21.13
C ILE A 103 -11.96 -9.20 22.43
N ASP A 104 -12.43 -10.43 22.68
CA ASP A 104 -12.07 -11.17 23.90
C ASP A 104 -10.56 -11.46 23.96
N ARG A 105 -9.93 -11.82 22.81
CA ARG A 105 -8.49 -12.04 22.71
C ARG A 105 -7.68 -10.78 23.01
N ARG A 106 -8.05 -9.63 22.44
CA ARG A 106 -7.39 -8.34 22.68
C ARG A 106 -7.57 -7.89 24.13
N ALA A 107 -8.77 -8.02 24.68
CA ALA A 107 -9.04 -7.73 26.08
C ALA A 107 -8.16 -8.59 27.01
N GLY A 108 -8.06 -9.89 26.73
CA GLY A 108 -7.16 -10.80 27.44
C GLY A 108 -5.69 -10.39 27.36
N ALA A 109 -5.20 -9.97 26.19
CA ALA A 109 -3.83 -9.48 26.02
C ALA A 109 -3.54 -8.21 26.85
N HIS A 110 -4.56 -7.42 27.15
CA HIS A 110 -4.49 -6.26 28.03
C HIS A 110 -4.91 -6.55 29.48
N HIS A 111 -5.06 -7.83 29.86
CA HIS A 111 -5.47 -8.25 31.20
C HIS A 111 -6.82 -7.67 31.66
N ILE A 112 -7.75 -7.47 30.71
CA ILE A 112 -9.12 -7.02 30.98
C ILE A 112 -10.00 -8.26 31.18
N PRO A 113 -10.54 -8.52 32.40
CA PRO A 113 -11.50 -9.59 32.65
C PRO A 113 -12.69 -9.62 31.69
N GLY A 114 -13.05 -10.83 31.21
CA GLY A 114 -14.13 -11.02 30.24
C GLY A 114 -15.51 -10.50 30.70
N PHE A 115 -15.81 -10.58 32.00
CA PHE A 115 -17.09 -10.05 32.52
C PHE A 115 -17.20 -8.52 32.35
N MET A 116 -16.08 -7.79 32.33
CA MET A 116 -16.09 -6.34 32.05
C MET A 116 -16.35 -6.07 30.57
N VAL A 117 -15.78 -6.88 29.67
CA VAL A 117 -16.09 -6.84 28.24
C VAL A 117 -17.58 -7.10 28.01
N ASP A 118 -18.14 -8.13 28.65
CA ASP A 118 -19.57 -8.44 28.57
C ASP A 118 -20.45 -7.30 29.12
N ALA A 119 -20.04 -6.66 30.21
CA ALA A 119 -20.74 -5.50 30.75
C ALA A 119 -20.72 -4.32 29.77
N ALA A 120 -19.55 -4.00 29.18
CA ALA A 120 -19.42 -2.94 28.19
C ALA A 120 -20.26 -3.22 26.93
N LEU A 121 -20.25 -4.45 26.42
CA LEU A 121 -21.02 -4.83 25.24
C LEU A 121 -22.54 -4.91 25.49
N ARG A 122 -22.99 -4.98 26.75
CA ARG A 122 -24.41 -4.89 27.11
C ARG A 122 -24.98 -3.48 27.05
N LEU A 123 -24.13 -2.44 26.98
CA LEU A 123 -24.59 -1.07 26.86
C LEU A 123 -25.52 -0.90 25.64
N PRO A 124 -26.61 -0.12 25.77
CA PRO A 124 -27.47 0.18 24.66
C PRO A 124 -26.72 1.06 23.66
N SER A 125 -26.92 0.79 22.38
CA SER A 125 -26.45 1.62 21.28
C SER A 125 -27.54 2.62 20.86
N PRO A 126 -27.24 3.58 19.96
CA PRO A 126 -28.23 4.57 19.49
C PRO A 126 -29.52 3.98 18.90
N ASP A 127 -29.48 2.73 18.41
CA ASP A 127 -30.66 2.03 17.86
C ASP A 127 -31.46 1.23 18.91
N GLY A 128 -31.11 1.34 20.19
CA GLY A 128 -31.77 0.65 21.31
C GLY A 128 -31.33 -0.79 21.55
N ARG A 129 -30.60 -1.43 20.61
CA ARG A 129 -30.02 -2.76 20.82
C ARG A 129 -28.69 -2.66 21.56
N SER A 130 -28.29 -3.72 22.25
CA SER A 130 -26.95 -3.79 22.84
C SER A 130 -25.85 -3.91 21.77
N TYR A 131 -24.65 -3.40 22.06
CA TYR A 131 -23.49 -3.57 21.19
C TYR A 131 -23.18 -5.06 20.92
N ALA A 132 -23.35 -5.94 21.91
CA ALA A 132 -23.23 -7.39 21.75
C ALA A 132 -24.18 -7.93 20.66
N THR A 133 -25.43 -7.48 20.67
CA THR A 133 -26.44 -7.90 19.67
C THR A 133 -26.08 -7.40 18.28
N ARG A 134 -25.64 -6.14 18.17
CA ARG A 134 -25.23 -5.55 16.88
C ARG A 134 -24.00 -6.25 16.30
N ILE A 135 -22.97 -6.53 17.12
CA ILE A 135 -21.77 -7.25 16.70
C ILE A 135 -22.13 -8.67 16.25
N ALA A 136 -22.95 -9.41 17.01
CA ALA A 136 -23.38 -10.75 16.64
C ALA A 136 -24.16 -10.79 15.30
N ALA A 137 -24.94 -9.74 15.03
CA ALA A 137 -25.72 -9.60 13.80
C ALA A 137 -24.89 -9.09 12.60
N ALA A 138 -23.72 -8.48 12.83
CA ALA A 138 -22.91 -7.91 11.76
C ALA A 138 -22.55 -8.96 10.69
N ARG A 139 -22.61 -8.53 9.43
CA ARG A 139 -22.30 -9.33 8.24
C ARG A 139 -21.21 -8.70 7.40
N THR A 140 -20.99 -7.40 7.50
CA THR A 140 -19.94 -6.70 6.75
C THR A 140 -18.99 -5.93 7.64
N GLU A 141 -17.79 -5.67 7.15
CA GLU A 141 -16.78 -4.88 7.89
C GLU A 141 -17.21 -3.43 8.07
N GLN A 142 -17.97 -2.87 7.12
CA GLN A 142 -18.53 -1.53 7.26
C GLN A 142 -19.51 -1.44 8.43
N GLU A 143 -20.39 -2.43 8.59
CA GLU A 143 -21.29 -2.50 9.75
C GLU A 143 -20.51 -2.58 11.05
N LEU A 144 -19.46 -3.43 11.08
CA LEU A 144 -18.61 -3.55 12.26
C LEU A 144 -17.89 -2.24 12.57
N SER A 145 -17.32 -1.55 11.57
CA SER A 145 -16.67 -0.25 11.76
C SER A 145 -17.63 0.76 12.38
N ARG A 146 -18.85 0.88 11.83
CA ARG A 146 -19.87 1.80 12.35
C ARG A 146 -20.28 1.46 13.79
N ILE A 147 -20.42 0.18 14.12
CA ILE A 147 -20.72 -0.24 15.49
C ILE A 147 -19.62 0.21 16.46
N PHE A 148 -18.35 0.10 16.07
CA PHE A 148 -17.23 0.58 16.88
C PHE A 148 -17.19 2.12 16.96
N GLU A 149 -17.43 2.83 15.87
CA GLU A 149 -17.51 4.31 15.85
C GLU A 149 -18.65 4.84 16.74
N ASP A 150 -19.82 4.19 16.71
CA ASP A 150 -20.92 4.50 17.62
C ASP A 150 -20.52 4.29 19.08
N PHE A 151 -19.83 3.18 19.38
CA PHE A 151 -19.37 2.86 20.73
C PHE A 151 -18.40 3.91 21.27
N THR A 152 -17.37 4.26 20.49
CA THR A 152 -16.37 5.25 20.91
C THR A 152 -16.96 6.66 21.02
N GLY A 153 -17.94 6.99 20.19
CA GLY A 153 -18.69 8.25 20.28
C GLY A 153 -19.65 8.32 21.47
N SER A 154 -20.15 7.18 21.95
CA SER A 154 -21.13 7.11 23.04
C SER A 154 -20.50 7.17 24.44
N VAL A 155 -19.21 6.89 24.57
CA VAL A 155 -18.51 6.87 25.87
C VAL A 155 -17.81 8.22 26.09
N PRO A 156 -17.93 8.86 27.27
CA PRO A 156 -17.18 10.07 27.59
C PRO A 156 -15.67 9.86 27.42
N LEU A 157 -15.00 10.75 26.69
CA LEU A 157 -13.59 10.61 26.29
C LEU A 157 -13.29 9.38 25.41
N GLY A 158 -14.30 8.65 24.93
CA GLY A 158 -14.15 7.41 24.18
C GLY A 158 -13.35 7.57 22.89
N ALA A 159 -13.53 8.69 22.18
CA ALA A 159 -12.72 9.00 21.00
C ALA A 159 -11.22 9.17 21.31
N ARG A 160 -10.84 9.57 22.53
CA ARG A 160 -9.43 9.69 22.95
C ARG A 160 -8.90 8.39 23.57
N LEU A 161 -9.73 7.72 24.36
CA LEU A 161 -9.36 6.49 25.08
C LEU A 161 -9.33 5.27 24.18
N PHE A 162 -10.18 5.25 23.15
CA PHE A 162 -10.34 4.14 22.22
C PHE A 162 -9.94 4.50 20.78
N ASP A 163 -9.17 5.57 20.61
CA ASP A 163 -8.59 5.89 19.30
C ASP A 163 -7.73 4.72 18.82
N GLY A 164 -7.88 4.35 17.54
CA GLY A 164 -7.18 3.20 16.96
C GLY A 164 -7.64 1.80 17.40
N PHE A 165 -8.63 1.67 18.30
CA PHE A 165 -9.13 0.34 18.73
C PHE A 165 -10.17 -0.28 17.79
N ASN A 166 -10.67 0.46 16.80
CA ASN A 166 -11.54 -0.10 15.77
C ASN A 166 -10.78 -1.23 15.03
N PRO A 167 -11.27 -2.48 15.08
CA PRO A 167 -10.54 -3.63 14.53
C PRO A 167 -10.52 -3.66 13.00
N VAL A 168 -11.32 -2.82 12.34
CA VAL A 168 -11.34 -2.69 10.89
C VAL A 168 -10.37 -1.59 10.48
N HIS A 169 -9.23 -2.03 9.97
CA HIS A 169 -8.13 -1.15 9.54
C HIS A 169 -8.00 -1.05 8.02
N THR A 170 -8.61 -1.97 7.27
CA THR A 170 -8.64 -1.99 5.80
C THR A 170 -10.08 -1.97 5.31
N ALA A 171 -10.32 -1.39 4.13
CA ALA A 171 -11.67 -1.28 3.59
C ALA A 171 -11.71 -1.21 2.06
N GLY A 172 -12.91 -1.40 1.52
CA GLY A 172 -13.19 -1.21 0.12
C GLY A 172 -12.73 -2.37 -0.78
N PRO A 173 -12.92 -2.23 -2.10
CA PRO A 173 -12.68 -3.31 -3.06
C PRO A 173 -11.21 -3.68 -3.26
N MET A 174 -10.28 -2.83 -2.81
CA MET A 174 -8.84 -3.09 -2.81
C MET A 174 -8.27 -3.29 -1.39
N GLN A 175 -9.12 -3.35 -0.35
CA GLN A 175 -8.69 -3.59 1.05
C GLN A 175 -7.53 -2.68 1.50
N VAL A 176 -7.60 -1.40 1.14
CA VAL A 176 -6.56 -0.43 1.47
C VAL A 176 -6.66 0.01 2.94
N SER A 177 -5.52 0.26 3.58
CA SER A 177 -5.45 0.79 4.94
C SER A 177 -6.20 2.13 5.06
N ILE A 178 -7.04 2.25 6.08
CA ILE A 178 -7.78 3.47 6.40
C ILE A 178 -6.82 4.57 6.86
N ALA A 179 -5.81 4.22 7.67
CA ALA A 179 -4.79 5.17 8.09
C ALA A 179 -3.99 5.70 6.90
N PHE A 180 -3.68 4.83 5.93
CA PHE A 180 -3.06 5.25 4.67
C PHE A 180 -3.96 6.23 3.90
N ALA A 181 -5.25 5.90 3.76
CA ALA A 181 -6.20 6.75 3.06
C ALA A 181 -6.35 8.13 3.71
N GLU A 182 -6.46 8.19 5.04
CA GLU A 182 -6.53 9.44 5.81
C GLU A 182 -5.29 10.31 5.60
N GLN A 183 -4.09 9.72 5.57
CA GLN A 183 -2.84 10.42 5.30
C GLN A 183 -2.71 10.92 3.84
N HIS A 184 -3.40 10.28 2.89
CA HIS A 184 -3.28 10.55 1.45
C HIS A 184 -4.54 11.18 0.83
N ALA A 185 -5.43 11.75 1.65
CA ALA A 185 -6.72 12.30 1.21
C ALA A 185 -6.62 13.64 0.47
N GLN A 186 -5.50 14.35 0.54
CA GLN A 186 -5.38 15.74 0.06
C GLN A 186 -5.76 15.94 -1.42
N ARG A 187 -5.51 14.94 -2.27
CA ARG A 187 -5.80 14.98 -3.72
C ARG A 187 -7.05 14.20 -4.11
N TYR A 188 -7.84 13.74 -3.14
CA TYR A 188 -9.04 12.97 -3.40
C TYR A 188 -10.07 13.85 -4.15
N PRO A 189 -10.56 13.42 -5.33
CA PRO A 189 -11.29 14.31 -6.24
C PRO A 189 -12.78 14.47 -5.89
N TYR A 190 -13.27 13.80 -4.85
CA TYR A 190 -14.67 13.85 -4.44
C TYR A 190 -14.79 14.41 -3.02
N PRO A 191 -15.89 15.10 -2.69
CA PRO A 191 -16.22 15.40 -1.31
C PRO A 191 -16.34 14.08 -0.55
N PRO A 192 -15.54 13.84 0.50
CA PRO A 192 -15.79 12.70 1.39
C PRO A 192 -17.16 12.92 2.03
N GLY A 193 -17.97 11.87 2.15
CA GLY A 193 -19.27 11.93 2.83
C GLY A 193 -19.11 12.32 4.30
N ASP A 194 -19.19 11.35 5.20
CA ASP A 194 -19.02 11.62 6.63
C ASP A 194 -17.54 11.72 7.04
N SER A 195 -16.69 10.86 6.47
CA SER A 195 -15.24 10.85 6.71
C SER A 195 -14.49 10.07 5.62
N ILE A 196 -13.16 10.19 5.58
CA ILE A 196 -12.32 9.39 4.69
C ILE A 196 -12.50 7.90 4.96
N ARG A 197 -12.50 7.47 6.24
CA ARG A 197 -12.82 6.11 6.66
C ARG A 197 -14.09 5.57 5.98
N HIS A 198 -15.17 6.34 6.01
CA HIS A 198 -16.43 5.93 5.36
C HIS A 198 -16.31 5.86 3.84
N GLU A 199 -15.60 6.82 3.24
CA GLU A 199 -15.39 6.86 1.80
C GLU A 199 -14.55 5.66 1.31
N VAL A 200 -13.58 5.15 2.07
CA VAL A 200 -12.80 3.97 1.68
C VAL A 200 -13.69 2.73 1.45
N PHE A 201 -14.80 2.59 2.18
CA PHE A 201 -15.76 1.50 1.97
C PHE A 201 -16.54 1.60 0.65
N SER A 202 -16.54 2.78 0.00
CA SER A 202 -17.18 2.95 -1.30
C SER A 202 -16.34 2.31 -2.41
N ARG A 203 -16.97 1.96 -3.53
CA ARG A 203 -16.25 1.45 -4.71
C ARG A 203 -15.21 2.46 -5.19
N ARG A 204 -15.63 3.71 -5.41
CA ARG A 204 -14.75 4.77 -5.92
C ARG A 204 -13.63 5.13 -4.94
N GLY A 205 -13.92 5.17 -3.63
CA GLY A 205 -12.97 5.55 -2.60
C GLY A 205 -11.90 4.49 -2.45
N GLY A 206 -12.28 3.23 -2.23
CA GLY A 206 -11.30 2.16 -2.11
C GLY A 206 -10.53 1.88 -3.41
N LEU A 207 -11.11 2.10 -4.60
CA LEU A 207 -10.35 2.07 -5.86
C LEU A 207 -9.33 3.22 -5.94
N TRP A 208 -9.72 4.44 -5.56
CA TRP A 208 -8.83 5.59 -5.64
C TRP A 208 -7.65 5.47 -4.67
N PHE A 209 -7.93 5.20 -3.38
CA PHE A 209 -6.89 5.04 -2.36
C PHE A 209 -6.06 3.78 -2.59
N GLY A 210 -6.67 2.68 -3.04
CA GLY A 210 -5.94 1.48 -3.44
C GLY A 210 -5.03 1.72 -4.66
N THR A 211 -5.47 2.50 -5.64
CA THR A 211 -4.62 2.88 -6.79
C THR A 211 -3.46 3.76 -6.35
N GLN A 212 -3.68 4.71 -5.44
CA GLN A 212 -2.61 5.53 -4.85
C GLN A 212 -1.63 4.64 -4.08
N HIS A 213 -2.10 3.66 -3.31
CA HIS A 213 -1.24 2.71 -2.59
C HIS A 213 -0.44 1.80 -3.55
N LEU A 214 -1.03 1.38 -4.67
CA LEU A 214 -0.38 0.47 -5.62
C LEU A 214 0.65 1.19 -6.52
N LEU A 215 0.30 2.36 -7.04
CA LEU A 215 1.01 3.02 -8.14
C LEU A 215 1.52 4.42 -7.77
N GLY A 216 1.01 5.02 -6.70
CA GLY A 216 1.21 6.43 -6.36
C GLY A 216 2.50 6.76 -5.62
N TYR A 217 3.49 5.86 -5.63
CA TYR A 217 4.82 6.06 -5.06
C TYR A 217 5.92 5.69 -6.08
N PRO A 218 7.04 6.45 -6.11
CA PRO A 218 8.10 6.24 -7.09
C PRO A 218 8.94 5.00 -6.73
N VAL A 219 9.12 4.09 -7.68
CA VAL A 219 10.04 2.94 -7.56
C VAL A 219 10.65 2.63 -8.91
N ASN A 220 11.85 2.05 -8.89
CA ASN A 220 12.55 1.54 -10.08
C ASN A 220 12.58 0.01 -10.03
N TYR A 221 11.39 -0.61 -10.04
CA TYR A 221 11.26 -2.06 -10.08
C TYR A 221 11.19 -2.56 -11.52
N ASP A 222 11.93 -3.63 -11.81
CA ASP A 222 11.93 -4.28 -13.13
C ASP A 222 10.62 -5.03 -13.45
N ALA A 223 9.74 -5.18 -12.46
CA ALA A 223 8.44 -5.83 -12.61
C ALA A 223 7.40 -5.31 -11.60
N LEU A 224 6.14 -5.20 -12.05
CA LEU A 224 4.99 -4.91 -11.17
C LEU A 224 4.79 -5.95 -10.06
N LEU A 225 5.36 -7.15 -10.19
CA LEU A 225 5.34 -8.18 -9.16
C LEU A 225 5.76 -7.63 -7.78
N TYR A 226 6.77 -6.76 -7.75
CA TYR A 226 7.25 -6.14 -6.52
C TYR A 226 6.30 -5.07 -5.98
N ARG A 227 5.58 -4.34 -6.85
CA ARG A 227 4.48 -3.46 -6.41
C ARG A 227 3.32 -4.25 -5.83
N PHE A 228 3.02 -5.44 -6.36
CA PHE A 228 2.00 -6.31 -5.77
C PHE A 228 2.40 -6.85 -4.40
N ALA A 229 3.69 -7.12 -4.19
CA ALA A 229 4.21 -7.46 -2.88
C ALA A 229 4.14 -6.27 -1.91
N ASP A 230 4.60 -5.09 -2.34
CA ASP A 230 4.52 -3.85 -1.55
C ASP A 230 3.09 -3.44 -1.22
N PHE A 231 2.12 -3.71 -2.11
CA PHE A 231 0.71 -3.45 -1.83
C PHE A 231 0.26 -4.16 -0.55
N ASN A 232 0.71 -5.40 -0.36
CA ASN A 232 0.39 -6.22 0.79
C ASN A 232 1.31 -5.98 2.01
N ALA A 233 2.60 -5.74 1.78
CA ALA A 233 3.61 -5.65 2.83
C ALA A 233 3.94 -4.19 3.26
N GLY A 234 3.46 -3.19 2.53
CA GLY A 234 3.81 -1.79 2.72
C GLY A 234 4.75 -1.25 1.64
N TRP A 235 4.72 0.06 1.45
CA TRP A 235 5.55 0.75 0.46
C TRP A 235 7.03 0.44 0.67
N TYR A 236 7.70 0.12 -0.44
CA TYR A 236 9.13 -0.20 -0.51
C TYR A 236 9.56 -1.51 0.17
N ALA A 237 8.64 -2.33 0.68
CA ALA A 237 8.97 -3.59 1.34
C ALA A 237 9.88 -4.49 0.48
N SER A 238 9.62 -4.59 -0.82
CA SER A 238 10.42 -5.41 -1.74
C SER A 238 11.84 -4.87 -1.93
N ARG A 239 12.01 -3.55 -2.02
CA ARG A 239 13.33 -2.88 -2.05
C ARG A 239 14.07 -3.11 -0.73
N ASN A 240 13.38 -2.95 0.38
CA ASN A 240 13.96 -3.06 1.72
C ASN A 240 14.35 -4.50 2.03
N ALA A 241 13.56 -5.49 1.60
CA ALA A 241 13.91 -6.90 1.67
C ALA A 241 15.18 -7.21 0.85
N ALA A 242 15.35 -6.56 -0.31
CA ALA A 242 16.57 -6.70 -1.11
C ALA A 242 17.78 -6.07 -0.41
N PHE A 243 17.59 -4.92 0.24
CA PHE A 243 18.60 -4.30 1.09
C PHE A 243 18.97 -5.21 2.28
N GLN A 244 18.00 -5.80 2.98
CA GLN A 244 18.26 -6.77 4.05
C GLN A 244 19.05 -7.98 3.54
N ALA A 245 18.75 -8.48 2.33
CA ALA A 245 19.51 -9.57 1.72
C ALA A 245 20.97 -9.18 1.43
N ALA A 246 21.19 -7.98 0.87
CA ALA A 246 22.52 -7.45 0.64
C ALA A 246 23.28 -7.23 1.97
N LEU A 247 22.61 -6.67 2.98
CA LEU A 247 23.17 -6.44 4.30
C LEU A 247 23.54 -7.73 5.02
N SER A 248 22.68 -8.75 4.93
CA SER A 248 22.94 -10.08 5.46
C SER A 248 24.19 -10.69 4.82
N LYS A 249 24.33 -10.55 3.50
CA LYS A 249 25.52 -11.00 2.78
C LYS A 249 26.79 -10.23 3.14
N ALA A 250 26.69 -8.91 3.32
CA ALA A 250 27.83 -8.05 3.65
C ALA A 250 28.36 -8.27 5.08
N SER A 251 27.45 -8.44 6.04
CA SER A 251 27.75 -8.61 7.47
C SER A 251 27.99 -10.06 7.91
N GLY A 252 27.49 -11.04 7.14
CA GLY A 252 27.41 -12.45 7.56
C GLY A 252 26.32 -12.74 8.60
N ILE A 253 25.50 -11.75 8.97
CA ILE A 253 24.40 -11.91 9.94
C ILE A 253 23.12 -12.27 9.19
N ALA A 254 22.46 -13.37 9.55
CA ALA A 254 21.18 -13.75 8.97
C ALA A 254 20.09 -12.72 9.35
N LEU A 255 19.32 -12.25 8.36
CA LEU A 255 18.21 -11.33 8.55
C LEU A 255 16.91 -11.93 8.03
N ALA A 256 15.79 -11.59 8.68
CA ALA A 256 14.48 -11.73 8.06
C ALA A 256 14.42 -10.76 6.87
N LEU A 257 13.91 -11.24 5.74
CA LEU A 257 13.75 -10.44 4.52
C LEU A 257 12.32 -9.92 4.44
N ASP A 258 11.85 -9.29 5.51
CA ASP A 258 10.47 -8.80 5.66
C ASP A 258 10.28 -7.39 5.09
N GLY A 259 11.36 -6.64 4.87
CA GLY A 259 11.31 -5.26 4.41
C GLY A 259 11.21 -4.23 5.54
N ASP A 260 11.12 -4.66 6.80
CA ASP A 260 11.10 -3.77 7.96
C ASP A 260 12.54 -3.42 8.39
N LEU A 261 12.95 -2.19 8.06
CA LEU A 261 14.30 -1.73 8.37
C LEU A 261 14.49 -1.39 9.86
N LEU A 262 13.41 -1.03 10.55
CA LEU A 262 13.40 -0.68 11.96
C LEU A 262 12.22 -1.34 12.68
N THR A 263 12.47 -1.75 13.92
CA THR A 263 11.39 -2.17 14.81
C THR A 263 10.65 -0.94 15.32
N PRO A 264 9.31 -0.83 15.16
CA PRO A 264 8.54 0.30 15.64
C PRO A 264 8.78 0.60 17.13
N GLY A 265 9.10 1.84 17.46
CA GLY A 265 9.34 2.29 18.84
C GLY A 265 10.69 1.86 19.45
N ALA A 266 11.54 1.14 18.73
CA ALA A 266 12.84 0.73 19.23
C ALA A 266 13.78 1.93 19.44
N SER A 267 14.33 2.05 20.65
CA SER A 267 15.31 3.09 20.97
C SER A 267 16.66 2.85 20.28
N LEU A 268 17.52 3.88 20.27
CA LEU A 268 18.87 3.76 19.72
C LEU A 268 19.72 2.74 20.52
N ASP A 269 19.43 2.53 21.80
CA ASP A 269 20.18 1.62 22.67
C ASP A 269 19.68 0.16 22.61
N ALA A 270 18.49 -0.06 22.05
CA ALA A 270 17.89 -1.38 21.82
C ALA A 270 17.51 -1.56 20.34
N PRO A 271 18.50 -1.55 19.41
CA PRO A 271 18.24 -1.61 17.97
C PRO A 271 17.65 -2.94 17.53
N GLY A 272 16.85 -2.91 16.46
CA GLY A 272 16.31 -4.10 15.79
C GLY A 272 17.37 -4.92 15.04
N GLY A 273 16.98 -6.06 14.46
CA GLY A 273 17.89 -6.98 13.77
C GLY A 273 18.64 -6.35 12.60
N THR A 274 17.91 -5.69 11.68
CA THR A 274 18.47 -4.98 10.52
C THR A 274 19.50 -3.94 10.94
N GLU A 275 19.16 -3.13 11.95
CA GLU A 275 20.07 -2.08 12.43
C GLU A 275 21.31 -2.64 13.13
N ARG A 276 21.18 -3.71 13.93
CA ARG A 276 22.36 -4.38 14.52
C ARG A 276 23.31 -4.87 13.44
N ALA A 277 22.78 -5.44 12.35
CA ALA A 277 23.60 -5.86 11.22
C ALA A 277 24.28 -4.67 10.53
N ALA A 278 23.57 -3.55 10.33
CA ALA A 278 24.15 -2.33 9.76
C ALA A 278 25.27 -1.76 10.65
N ARG A 279 25.06 -1.72 11.98
CA ARG A 279 26.07 -1.25 12.95
C ARG A 279 27.32 -2.12 12.97
N SER A 280 27.20 -3.43 12.74
CA SER A 280 28.37 -4.32 12.62
C SER A 280 29.31 -3.95 11.46
N LEU A 281 28.80 -3.23 10.46
CA LEU A 281 29.56 -2.71 9.32
C LEU A 281 30.02 -1.25 9.50
N GLY A 282 29.69 -0.58 10.61
CA GLY A 282 29.86 0.86 10.78
C GLY A 282 31.29 1.38 10.51
N SER A 283 32.31 0.61 10.91
CA SER A 283 33.71 0.95 10.63
C SER A 283 34.07 0.86 9.15
N GLN A 284 33.56 -0.15 8.44
CA GLN A 284 33.78 -0.33 6.99
C GLN A 284 33.01 0.69 6.16
N LEU A 285 31.85 1.12 6.66
CA LEU A 285 30.99 2.13 6.03
C LEU A 285 31.39 3.56 6.39
N ALA A 286 32.29 3.75 7.36
CA ALA A 286 32.63 5.03 7.98
C ALA A 286 31.37 5.81 8.46
N MET A 287 30.40 5.09 9.05
CA MET A 287 29.13 5.64 9.55
C MET A 287 28.98 5.37 11.04
N SER A 288 28.55 6.39 11.79
CA SER A 288 28.14 6.24 13.18
C SER A 288 26.76 5.60 13.31
N ASP A 289 26.46 4.99 14.47
CA ASP A 289 25.15 4.43 14.81
C ASP A 289 23.98 5.39 14.54
N ARG A 290 24.17 6.70 14.79
CA ARG A 290 23.16 7.73 14.53
C ARG A 290 22.93 7.97 13.03
N GLN A 291 23.99 7.95 12.22
CA GLN A 291 23.86 8.08 10.76
C GLN A 291 23.20 6.84 10.17
N LEU A 292 23.54 5.64 10.67
CA LEU A 292 22.90 4.39 10.27
C LEU A 292 21.42 4.40 10.62
N ARG A 293 21.05 4.76 11.86
CA ARG A 293 19.65 4.87 12.28
C ARG A 293 18.87 5.83 11.39
N ARG A 294 19.39 7.05 11.17
CA ARG A 294 18.72 8.05 10.34
C ARG A 294 18.47 7.53 8.91
N ALA A 295 19.46 6.89 8.30
CA ALA A 295 19.27 6.31 6.96
C ALA A 295 18.21 5.18 6.95
N LEU A 296 18.14 4.35 8.00
CA LEU A 296 17.11 3.31 8.10
C LEU A 296 15.70 3.88 8.38
N GLU A 297 15.59 5.03 9.04
CA GLU A 297 14.32 5.76 9.24
C GLU A 297 13.71 6.20 7.90
N ASP A 298 14.54 6.50 6.90
CA ASP A 298 14.10 6.84 5.54
C ASP A 298 13.60 5.62 4.75
N GLY A 299 13.61 4.41 5.33
CA GLY A 299 13.26 3.15 4.68
C GLY A 299 11.89 3.09 4.00
N ASN A 300 10.96 3.97 4.39
CA ASN A 300 9.62 4.08 3.78
C ASN A 300 9.51 5.25 2.78
N THR A 301 10.63 5.83 2.38
CA THR A 301 10.72 6.93 1.41
C THR A 301 11.48 6.49 0.16
N ALA A 302 11.37 7.26 -0.92
CA ALA A 302 12.14 7.02 -2.14
C ALA A 302 13.65 7.18 -1.91
N ASP A 303 14.01 8.20 -1.13
CA ASP A 303 15.37 8.70 -0.90
C ASP A 303 16.30 7.66 -0.25
N PHE A 304 15.75 6.65 0.44
CA PHE A 304 16.56 5.57 1.01
C PHE A 304 17.43 4.86 -0.05
N ALA A 305 16.94 4.71 -1.28
CA ALA A 305 17.69 4.08 -2.36
C ALA A 305 18.94 4.91 -2.76
N ASP A 306 18.93 6.20 -2.49
CA ASP A 306 20.03 7.13 -2.79
C ASP A 306 20.96 7.35 -1.58
N SER A 307 20.59 6.85 -0.40
CA SER A 307 21.37 6.98 0.83
C SER A 307 22.75 6.32 0.70
N ASP A 308 23.73 6.87 1.43
CA ASP A 308 25.07 6.30 1.49
C ASP A 308 25.06 4.88 2.09
N LEU A 309 24.20 4.63 3.08
CA LEU A 309 24.03 3.29 3.66
C LEU A 309 23.60 2.28 2.59
N TYR A 310 22.56 2.60 1.82
CA TYR A 310 22.07 1.72 0.76
C TYR A 310 23.15 1.43 -0.28
N ARG A 311 23.76 2.48 -0.84
CA ARG A 311 24.76 2.34 -1.91
C ARG A 311 25.98 1.55 -1.44
N GLN A 312 26.50 1.85 -0.25
CA GLN A 312 27.70 1.19 0.27
C GLN A 312 27.46 -0.27 0.67
N VAL A 313 26.32 -0.60 1.28
CA VAL A 313 25.97 -1.99 1.62
C VAL A 313 25.89 -2.85 0.37
N PHE A 314 25.23 -2.37 -0.68
CA PHE A 314 25.18 -3.09 -1.94
C PHE A 314 26.57 -3.23 -2.57
N ALA A 315 27.37 -2.16 -2.62
CA ALA A 315 28.73 -2.24 -3.15
C ALA A 315 29.60 -3.25 -2.38
N LEU A 316 29.47 -3.34 -1.05
CA LEU A 316 30.17 -4.32 -0.23
C LEU A 316 29.69 -5.76 -0.54
N ALA A 317 28.38 -5.97 -0.59
CA ALA A 317 27.78 -7.27 -0.85
C ALA A 317 28.07 -7.78 -2.28
N GLU A 318 28.07 -6.90 -3.28
CA GLU A 318 28.34 -7.19 -4.68
C GLU A 318 29.82 -7.52 -4.93
N ARG A 319 30.75 -6.83 -4.25
CA ARG A 319 32.18 -7.19 -4.27
C ARG A 319 32.42 -8.62 -3.78
N SER A 320 31.74 -9.01 -2.69
CA SER A 320 31.79 -10.38 -2.17
C SER A 320 31.09 -11.38 -3.11
N ALA A 321 30.02 -10.95 -3.79
CA ALA A 321 29.25 -11.80 -4.70
C ALA A 321 29.91 -12.02 -6.08
N GLY A 322 30.78 -11.11 -6.52
CA GLY A 322 31.32 -11.08 -7.88
C GLY A 322 30.28 -10.72 -8.96
N LYS A 323 29.09 -10.22 -8.57
CA LYS A 323 28.00 -9.86 -9.48
C LYS A 323 27.05 -8.83 -8.86
N PRO A 324 26.31 -8.07 -9.68
CA PRO A 324 25.23 -7.22 -9.19
C PRO A 324 24.16 -8.02 -8.43
N LEU A 325 23.61 -7.41 -7.39
CA LEU A 325 22.52 -7.97 -6.59
C LEU A 325 21.18 -7.33 -7.00
N PRO A 326 20.06 -8.08 -6.89
CA PRO A 326 18.74 -7.55 -7.18
C PRO A 326 18.40 -6.39 -6.24
N ARG A 327 17.70 -5.38 -6.77
CA ARG A 327 17.25 -4.20 -6.00
C ARG A 327 15.83 -4.31 -5.47
N ALA A 328 15.13 -5.40 -5.81
CA ALA A 328 13.86 -5.79 -5.23
C ALA A 328 13.78 -7.32 -5.15
N VAL A 329 13.26 -7.83 -4.03
CA VAL A 329 12.96 -9.27 -3.84
C VAL A 329 11.59 -9.39 -3.19
N LEU A 330 10.93 -10.55 -3.33
CA LEU A 330 9.66 -10.78 -2.63
C LEU A 330 9.91 -10.88 -1.12
N PRO A 331 9.22 -10.09 -0.28
CA PRO A 331 9.36 -10.18 1.17
C PRO A 331 8.94 -11.54 1.71
N GLY A 332 9.70 -12.04 2.69
CA GLY A 332 9.48 -13.31 3.39
C GLY A 332 8.47 -13.21 4.52
N ILE A 333 7.32 -12.55 4.31
CA ILE A 333 6.30 -12.33 5.33
C ILE A 333 5.22 -13.43 5.25
N THR A 334 4.86 -13.99 6.42
CA THR A 334 3.65 -14.81 6.58
C THR A 334 2.46 -13.90 6.87
N LEU A 335 1.36 -14.10 6.15
CA LEU A 335 0.15 -13.31 6.32
C LEU A 335 -0.66 -13.79 7.53
N GLU A 336 -0.99 -12.86 8.42
CA GLU A 336 -1.77 -13.13 9.61
C GLU A 336 -3.09 -12.35 9.59
N SER A 337 -4.20 -13.06 9.81
CA SER A 337 -5.52 -12.46 9.98
C SER A 337 -6.43 -13.44 10.70
N PRO A 338 -7.37 -12.99 11.56
CA PRO A 338 -8.40 -13.85 12.14
C PRO A 338 -9.24 -14.61 11.11
N LYS A 339 -9.23 -14.17 9.84
CA LYS A 339 -9.95 -14.78 8.72
C LYS A 339 -9.15 -15.84 7.96
N ILE A 340 -7.83 -15.93 8.18
CA ILE A 340 -6.93 -16.80 7.44
C ILE A 340 -6.78 -18.14 8.18
N THR A 341 -7.13 -19.24 7.51
CA THR A 341 -7.08 -20.61 8.07
C THR A 341 -5.90 -21.44 7.57
N ARG A 342 -5.05 -20.88 6.70
CA ARG A 342 -3.87 -21.54 6.10
C ARG A 342 -2.71 -20.56 6.03
N THR A 343 -1.48 -21.05 6.10
CA THR A 343 -0.27 -20.21 5.92
C THR A 343 -0.25 -19.62 4.51
N LEU A 344 -0.41 -18.30 4.41
CA LEU A 344 -0.25 -17.53 3.18
C LEU A 344 0.96 -16.60 3.34
N THR A 345 1.56 -16.18 2.23
CA THR A 345 2.72 -15.27 2.24
C THR A 345 2.52 -14.08 1.31
N THR A 346 3.28 -13.01 1.51
CA THR A 346 3.32 -11.88 0.56
C THR A 346 3.73 -12.34 -0.84
N ALA A 347 4.67 -13.29 -0.94
CA ALA A 347 5.03 -13.90 -2.22
C ALA A 347 3.85 -14.61 -2.90
N TRP A 348 3.04 -15.37 -2.15
CA TRP A 348 1.82 -15.98 -2.67
C TRP A 348 0.85 -14.91 -3.19
N PHE A 349 0.60 -13.86 -2.39
CA PHE A 349 -0.29 -12.77 -2.80
C PHE A 349 0.19 -12.13 -4.11
N ALA A 350 1.45 -11.71 -4.16
CA ALA A 350 2.05 -11.04 -5.31
C ALA A 350 1.97 -11.90 -6.58
N GLN A 351 2.24 -13.21 -6.47
CA GLN A 351 2.13 -14.13 -7.58
C GLN A 351 0.69 -14.30 -8.07
N ARG A 352 -0.29 -14.41 -7.17
CA ARG A 352 -1.72 -14.51 -7.53
C ARG A 352 -2.23 -13.25 -8.22
N VAL A 353 -1.82 -12.06 -7.74
CA VAL A 353 -2.11 -10.80 -8.43
C VAL A 353 -1.43 -10.78 -9.80
N ASN A 354 -0.16 -11.17 -9.90
CA ASN A 354 0.57 -11.22 -11.17
C ASN A 354 -0.08 -12.16 -12.19
N GLU A 355 -0.61 -13.31 -11.77
CA GLU A 355 -1.39 -14.19 -12.64
C GLU A 355 -2.66 -13.51 -13.17
N ARG A 356 -3.41 -12.80 -12.31
CA ARG A 356 -4.59 -12.01 -12.70
C ARG A 356 -4.21 -10.88 -13.66
N TRP A 357 -3.13 -10.19 -13.35
CA TRP A 357 -2.57 -9.11 -14.18
C TRP A 357 -2.23 -9.61 -15.58
N ARG A 358 -1.50 -10.72 -15.70
CA ARG A 358 -1.16 -11.35 -17.00
C ARG A 358 -2.41 -11.75 -17.79
N ARG A 359 -3.42 -12.34 -17.13
CA ARG A 359 -4.71 -12.67 -17.78
C ARG A 359 -5.48 -11.42 -18.23
N CYS A 360 -5.37 -10.33 -17.49
CA CYS A 360 -5.94 -9.07 -17.92
C CYS A 360 -5.19 -8.52 -19.14
N MET A 361 -3.86 -8.55 -19.14
CA MET A 361 -3.01 -8.07 -20.24
C MET A 361 -3.17 -8.86 -21.54
N SER A 362 -3.59 -10.13 -21.46
CA SER A 362 -3.85 -10.97 -22.64
C SER A 362 -5.21 -10.70 -23.32
N LYS A 363 -6.02 -9.77 -22.79
CA LYS A 363 -7.25 -9.27 -23.41
C LYS A 363 -6.97 -7.97 -24.15
#